data_AF-A0AAW8KQM7-F1
#
_entry.id   AF-A0AAW8KQM7-F1
#
_cell.length_a   1.000
_cell.length_b   1.000
_cell.length_c   1.000
_cell.angle_alpha   90.00
_cell.angle_beta   90.00
_cell.angle_gamma   90.00
#
_symmetry.space_group_name_H-M   'P 1'
#
loop_
_entity.id
_entity.type
_entity.pdbx_description
1 polymer ?
#
loop_
_entity_poly.entity_id
_entity_poly.type
_entity_poly.pdbx_seq_one_letter_code
_entity_poly.pdbx_strand_id
1 'polypeptide(L)'
;RDLTATASYTYLDATFDADIPALGSIAQIPSGNAIPGIAKNQAYASLAWQPSHGLYGGIDVQYMDKVYVNDTNSDAAPSYSVTSANVG
;
A
#
# COMPACT_ATOMS: atom_id res chain seq x y z
N ARG A 1 -26.99 7.44 14.65
CA ARG A 1 -25.65 7.92 14.28
C ARG A 1 -25.45 7.33 12.90
N ASP A 2 -25.64 8.16 11.89
CA ASP A 2 -25.92 7.63 10.55
C ASP A 2 -24.69 7.77 9.66
N LEU A 3 -23.64 8.45 10.15
CA LEU A 3 -22.34 8.56 9.51
C LEU A 3 -21.30 7.72 10.27
N THR A 4 -20.59 6.87 9.54
CA THR A 4 -19.43 6.10 10.02
C THR A 4 -18.20 6.47 9.20
N ALA A 5 -17.06 6.61 9.87
CA ALA A 5 -15.78 6.84 9.26
C ALA A 5 -14.79 5.76 9.72
N THR A 6 -14.06 5.19 8.78
CA THR A 6 -13.01 4.19 9.04
C THR A 6 -11.74 4.64 8.34
N ALA A 7 -10.60 4.55 9.03
CA ALA A 7 -9.32 4.83 8.43
C ALA A 7 -8.25 3.90 9.00
N SER A 8 -7.26 3.55 8.16
CA SER A 8 -6.06 2.86 8.58
C SER A 8 -4.86 3.33 7.76
N TYR A 9 -3.69 3.31 8.37
CA TYR A 9 -2.44 3.66 7.73
C TYR A 9 -1.32 2.78 8.27
N THR A 10 -0.47 2.31 7.36
CA THR A 10 0.71 1.51 7.67
C THR A 10 1.93 2.17 7.07
N TYR A 11 2.96 2.37 7.90
CA TYR A 11 4.32 2.64 7.48
C TYR A 11 5.18 1.41 7.78
N LEU A 12 5.91 0.92 6.79
CA LEU A 12 6.80 -0.23 6.93
C LEU A 12 8.16 0.06 6.33
N ASP A 13 9.18 0.12 7.18
CA ASP A 13 10.58 0.22 6.77
C ASP A 13 11.23 -1.16 6.85
N ALA A 14 11.12 -1.92 5.77
CA ALA A 14 11.71 -3.24 5.65
C ALA A 14 12.88 -3.17 4.66
N THR A 15 14.10 -3.35 5.16
CA THR A 15 15.32 -3.33 4.34
C THR A 15 16.20 -4.53 4.65
N PHE A 16 17.05 -4.91 3.70
CA PHE A 16 18.15 -5.83 3.95
C PHE A 16 19.09 -5.22 5.00
N ASP A 17 19.40 -5.96 6.06
CA ASP A 17 20.25 -5.50 7.17
C ASP A 17 21.75 -5.67 6.88
N ALA A 18 22.10 -6.49 5.91
CA ALA A 18 23.48 -6.73 5.47
C ALA A 18 23.58 -6.88 3.95
N ASP A 19 24.80 -6.73 3.44
CA ASP A 19 25.09 -7.04 2.03
C ASP A 19 24.96 -8.55 1.79
N ILE A 20 24.22 -8.93 0.76
CA ILE A 20 24.18 -10.31 0.25
C ILE A 20 25.11 -10.40 -0.96
N PRO A 21 26.18 -11.20 -0.91
CA PRO A 21 27.17 -11.25 -1.98
C PRO A 21 26.59 -11.82 -3.27
N ALA A 22 27.15 -11.39 -4.39
CA ALA A 22 26.82 -11.96 -5.70
C ALA A 22 27.15 -13.46 -5.75
N LEU A 23 26.32 -14.24 -6.46
CA LEU A 23 26.50 -15.68 -6.64
C LEU A 23 26.32 -16.05 -8.11
N GLY A 24 27.43 -16.34 -8.81
CA GLY A 24 27.40 -16.64 -10.24
C GLY A 24 26.86 -15.45 -11.05
N SER A 25 25.72 -15.64 -11.71
CA SER A 25 25.03 -14.58 -12.47
C SER A 25 24.01 -13.77 -11.64
N ILE A 26 23.88 -14.05 -10.34
CA ILE A 26 22.99 -13.33 -9.43
C ILE A 26 23.74 -12.11 -8.89
N ALA A 27 23.16 -10.92 -9.09
CA ALA A 27 23.74 -9.66 -8.62
C ALA A 27 23.81 -9.60 -7.09
N GLN A 28 24.76 -8.82 -6.57
CA GLN A 28 24.82 -8.47 -5.15
C GLN A 28 23.55 -7.71 -4.75
N ILE A 29 23.10 -7.93 -3.51
CA ILE A 29 22.04 -7.14 -2.87
C ILE A 29 22.69 -6.25 -1.81
N PRO A 30 22.75 -4.93 -2.01
CA PRO A 30 23.27 -4.01 -1.02
C PRO A 30 22.42 -3.98 0.26
N SER A 31 23.08 -3.83 1.41
CA SER A 31 22.41 -3.45 2.67
C SER A 31 21.64 -2.14 2.48
N GLY A 32 20.48 -2.04 3.12
CA GLY A 32 19.59 -0.87 3.02
C GLY A 32 18.64 -0.88 1.82
N ASN A 33 18.81 -1.77 0.85
CA ASN A 33 17.77 -1.99 -0.16
C ASN A 33 16.46 -2.44 0.51
N ALA A 34 15.34 -1.92 0.01
CA ALA A 34 14.02 -2.30 0.50
C ALA A 34 13.68 -3.72 0.07
N ILE A 35 13.00 -4.46 0.95
CA ILE A 35 12.46 -5.79 0.64
C ILE A 35 11.42 -5.66 -0.49
N PRO A 36 11.58 -6.37 -1.61
CA PRO A 36 10.67 -6.26 -2.75
C PRO A 36 9.25 -6.76 -2.45
N GLY A 37 8.28 -6.26 -3.22
CA GLY A 37 6.86 -6.66 -3.09
C GLY A 37 6.12 -6.05 -1.91
N ILE A 38 6.76 -5.16 -1.15
CA ILE A 38 6.18 -4.51 0.03
C ILE A 38 6.19 -2.99 -0.17
N ALA A 39 5.03 -2.35 -0.04
CA ALA A 39 4.94 -0.90 -0.10
C ALA A 39 5.30 -0.28 1.25
N LYS A 40 6.07 0.81 1.21
CA LYS A 40 6.50 1.55 2.39
C LYS A 40 5.33 2.27 3.08
N ASN A 41 4.35 2.73 2.29
CA ASN A 41 3.15 3.39 2.77
C ASN A 41 1.90 2.72 2.19
N GLN A 42 0.93 2.40 3.05
CA GLN A 42 -0.38 1.91 2.66
C GLN A 42 -1.45 2.67 3.46
N ALA A 43 -2.50 3.14 2.80
CA ALA A 43 -3.56 3.88 3.46
C ALA A 43 -4.93 3.45 2.95
N TYR A 44 -5.90 3.43 3.86
CA TYR A 44 -7.31 3.21 3.56
C TYR A 44 -8.14 4.25 4.32
N ALA A 45 -9.12 4.83 3.66
CA ALA A 45 -10.12 5.68 4.31
C ALA A 45 -11.49 5.48 3.67
N SER A 46 -12.55 5.46 4.49
CA SER A 46 -13.92 5.39 4.02
C SER A 46 -14.89 6.20 4.86
N LEU A 47 -15.95 6.65 4.19
CA LEU A 47 -17.10 7.30 4.78
C LEU A 47 -18.36 6.56 4.34
N ALA A 48 -19.22 6.22 5.28
CA ALA A 48 -20.49 5.54 5.03
C ALA A 48 -21.63 6.30 5.69
N TRP A 49 -22.67 6.61 4.91
CA TRP A 49 -23.92 7.21 5.36
C TRP A 49 -25.04 6.17 5.30
N GLN A 50 -25.66 5.88 6.44
CA GLN A 50 -26.68 4.84 6.62
C GLN A 50 -27.72 5.27 7.68
N PRO A 51 -28.71 6.11 7.29
CA PRO A 51 -29.84 6.47 8.14
C PRO A 51 -30.82 5.31 8.27
N SER A 52 -31.74 5.37 9.23
CA SER A 52 -32.74 4.30 9.44
C SER A 52 -33.77 4.19 8.30
N HIS A 53 -33.96 5.26 7.53
CA HIS A 53 -34.84 5.32 6.37
C HIS A 53 -34.23 6.21 5.28
N GLY A 54 -34.54 5.91 4.02
CA GLY A 54 -34.08 6.69 2.87
C GLY A 54 -32.76 6.19 2.30
N LEU A 55 -32.10 7.06 1.53
CA LEU A 55 -30.90 6.74 0.76
C LEU A 55 -29.70 6.47 1.68
N TYR A 56 -28.93 5.46 1.33
CA TYR A 56 -27.64 5.16 1.94
C TYR A 56 -26.54 5.14 0.88
N GLY A 57 -25.30 5.25 1.31
CA GLY A 57 -24.17 5.25 0.40
C GLY A 57 -22.83 5.39 1.09
N GLY A 58 -21.78 5.31 0.31
CA GLY A 58 -20.43 5.41 0.82
C GLY A 58 -19.41 5.72 -0.27
N ILE A 59 -18.23 6.12 0.20
CA ILE A 59 -17.04 6.33 -0.61
C ILE A 59 -15.84 5.77 0.15
N ASP A 60 -14.94 5.09 -0.54
CA ASP A 60 -13.66 4.66 0.01
C ASP A 60 -12.51 4.95 -0.95
N VAL A 61 -11.34 5.11 -0.37
CA VAL A 61 -10.07 5.29 -1.09
C VAL A 61 -9.02 4.38 -0.49
N GLN A 62 -8.24 3.75 -1.37
CA GLN A 62 -7.09 2.92 -1.03
C GLN A 62 -5.86 3.47 -1.75
N TYR A 63 -4.77 3.67 -1.02
CA TYR A 63 -3.48 4.10 -1.56
C TYR A 63 -2.41 3.07 -1.24
N MET A 64 -1.58 2.78 -2.24
CA MET A 64 -0.42 1.92 -2.13
C MET A 64 0.77 2.65 -2.76
N ASP A 65 1.85 2.81 -2.01
CA ASP A 65 3.11 3.35 -2.55
C ASP A 65 3.70 2.39 -3.60
N LYS A 66 4.72 2.85 -4.33
CA LYS A 66 5.45 1.97 -5.25
C LYS A 66 6.00 0.74 -4.53
N VAL A 67 6.15 -0.36 -5.25
CA VAL A 67 6.80 -1.58 -4.75
C VAL A 67 7.95 -1.96 -5.67
N TYR A 68 9.12 -2.23 -5.10
CA TYR A 68 10.23 -2.77 -5.87
C TYR A 68 9.90 -4.18 -6.35
N VAL A 69 10.29 -4.52 -7.58
CA VAL A 69 10.05 -5.85 -8.18
C VAL A 69 11.26 -6.77 -8.12
N ASN A 70 12.41 -6.26 -7.66
CA ASN A 70 13.65 -7.01 -7.54
C ASN A 70 14.50 -6.55 -6.34
N ASP A 71 15.35 -7.46 -5.82
CA ASP A 71 16.15 -7.23 -4.61
C ASP A 71 17.18 -6.11 -4.76
N THR A 72 17.63 -5.87 -6.00
CA THR A 72 18.54 -4.76 -6.33
C THR A 72 17.86 -3.39 -6.30
N ASN A 73 16.53 -3.35 -6.18
CA ASN A 73 15.71 -2.14 -6.20
C ASN A 73 15.88 -1.30 -7.48
N SER A 74 16.27 -1.95 -8.59
CA SER A 74 16.52 -1.28 -9.88
C SER A 74 15.24 -1.03 -10.68
N ASP A 75 14.15 -1.72 -10.35
CA ASP A 75 12.85 -1.55 -11.00
C ASP A 75 11.71 -1.64 -9.98
N ALA A 76 10.59 -0.99 -10.28
CA ALA A 76 9.45 -0.89 -9.38
C ALA A 76 8.12 -0.77 -10.14
N ALA A 77 7.08 -1.42 -9.60
CA ALA A 77 5.71 -1.11 -9.97
C ALA A 77 5.32 0.24 -9.33
N PRO A 78 4.69 1.16 -10.08
CA PRO A 78 4.38 2.51 -9.59
C PRO A 78 3.31 2.48 -8.49
N SER A 79 3.30 3.53 -7.67
CA SER A 79 2.23 3.76 -6.69
C SER A 79 0.88 3.88 -7.37
N TYR A 80 -0.20 3.49 -6.68
CA TYR A 80 -1.56 3.65 -7.19
C TYR A 80 -2.54 4.14 -6.13
N SER A 81 -3.70 4.58 -6.60
CA SER A 81 -4.86 4.83 -5.76
C SER A 81 -6.11 4.30 -6.44
N VAL A 82 -7.00 3.70 -5.64
CA VAL A 82 -8.32 3.25 -6.09
C VAL A 82 -9.36 3.92 -5.24
N THR A 83 -10.37 4.51 -5.88
CA THR A 83 -11.52 5.12 -5.23
C THR A 83 -12.77 4.39 -5.68
N SER A 84 -13.64 4.05 -4.73
CA SER A 84 -14.94 3.41 -5.02
C SER A 84 -16.06 4.18 -4.34
N ALA A 85 -17.27 4.10 -4.89
CA ALA A 85 -18.47 4.69 -4.31
C ALA A 85 -19.69 3.81 -4.55
N ASN A 86 -20.64 3.83 -3.62
CA ASN A 86 -21.89 3.10 -3.71
C ASN A 86 -23.08 3.94 -3.23
N VAL A 87 -24.26 3.64 -3.76
CA VAL A 87 -25.54 4.28 -3.39
C VAL A 87 -26.67 3.25 -3.47
N GLY A 88 -27.65 3.35 -2.58
CA GLY A 88 -28.84 2.49 -2.55
C GLY A 88 -30.01 3.09 -1.77
#